data_AF-F7R050-F1
#
_entry.id   AF-F7R050-F1
#
_cell.length_a   1.000
_cell.length_b   1.000
_cell.length_c   1.000
_cell.angle_alpha   90.00
_cell.angle_beta   90.00
_cell.angle_gamma   90.00
#
_symmetry.space_group_name_H-M   'P 1'
#
loop_
_entity.id
_entity.type
_entity.pdbx_description
1 polymer ?
#
loop_
_entity_poly.entity_id
_entity_poly.type
_entity_poly.pdbx_seq_one_letter_code
_entity_poly.pdbx_strand_id
1 'polypeptide(L)'
;MNDTVIEKRESRSSKSKEWRMSNGNGHFLDVIFSIDLENRLRSHRNFSFARFESEQLNKLSSIIPSLQDDYRLTIDEEAVGLAFLPIGSEEAQPLMKLV
;
A
#
# COMPACT_ATOMS: atom_id res chain seq x y z
N MET A 1 -1.79 22.53 1.17
CA MET A 1 -1.10 21.60 0.24
C MET A 1 -0.88 20.33 1.02
N ASN A 2 -1.39 19.19 0.52
CA ASN A 2 -1.02 17.89 1.10
C ASN A 2 0.34 17.54 0.52
N ASP A 3 1.42 17.80 1.26
CA ASP A 3 2.78 17.46 0.87
C ASP A 3 3.00 15.95 1.03
N THR A 4 2.19 15.16 0.33
CA THR A 4 2.31 13.71 0.25
C THR A 4 3.11 13.38 -0.99
N VAL A 5 4.31 12.85 -0.80
CA VAL A 5 5.19 12.40 -1.88
C VAL A 5 5.07 10.89 -1.99
N ILE A 6 4.74 10.38 -3.18
CA ILE A 6 4.59 8.95 -3.44
C ILE A 6 5.71 8.51 -4.38
N GLU A 7 6.58 7.63 -3.91
CA GLU A 7 7.74 7.12 -4.64
C GLU A 7 7.68 5.60 -4.77
N LYS A 8 8.01 5.08 -5.94
CA LYS A 8 8.14 3.64 -6.16
C LYS A 8 9.58 3.20 -5.85
N ARG A 9 9.77 2.28 -4.89
CA ARG A 9 11.09 1.82 -4.45
C ARG A 9 11.52 0.50 -5.10
N GLU A 10 10.62 -0.47 -5.21
CA GLU A 10 10.89 -1.75 -5.87
C GLU A 10 9.70 -2.13 -6.76
N SER A 11 10.02 -2.58 -7.98
CA SER A 11 9.02 -2.83 -9.02
C SER A 11 9.31 -4.06 -9.88
N ARG A 12 10.37 -4.81 -9.57
CA ARG A 12 10.70 -6.04 -10.30
C ARG A 12 9.58 -7.06 -10.16
N SER A 13 9.17 -7.66 -11.28
CA SER A 13 8.09 -8.65 -11.35
C SER A 13 8.30 -9.91 -10.50
N SER A 14 9.52 -10.15 -10.02
CA SER A 14 9.89 -11.30 -9.18
C SER A 14 9.98 -10.98 -7.68
N LYS A 15 9.59 -9.76 -7.28
CA LYS A 15 9.58 -9.34 -5.87
C LYS A 15 8.28 -8.63 -5.52
N SER A 16 7.97 -8.57 -4.23
CA SER A 16 6.95 -7.67 -3.69
C SER A 16 7.24 -6.24 -4.14
N LYS A 17 6.19 -5.52 -4.53
CA LYS A 17 6.31 -4.12 -4.94
C LYS A 17 6.30 -3.23 -3.72
N GLU A 18 7.18 -2.26 -3.69
CA GLU A 18 7.32 -1.35 -2.56
C GLU A 18 7.11 0.08 -3.03
N TRP A 19 6.22 0.78 -2.34
CA TRP A 19 5.99 2.20 -2.47
C TRP A 19 6.28 2.87 -1.16
N ARG A 20 6.85 4.07 -1.21
CA ARG A 20 7.07 4.94 -0.08
C ARG A 20 6.16 6.15 -0.21
N MET A 21 5.35 6.39 0.82
CA MET A 21 4.48 7.56 0.91
C MET A 21 4.98 8.43 2.06
N SER A 22 5.55 9.59 1.75
CA SER A 22 6.17 10.47 2.75
C SER A 22 5.31 11.72 2.98
N ASN A 23 5.33 12.24 4.19
CA ASN A 23 4.72 13.52 4.53
C ASN A 23 5.77 14.65 4.61
N GLY A 24 5.29 15.90 4.66
CA GLY A 24 6.15 17.09 4.78
C GLY A 24 6.97 17.18 6.08
N ASN A 25 6.68 16.34 7.08
CA ASN A 25 7.39 16.30 8.36
C ASN A 25 8.61 15.37 8.34
N GLY A 26 8.84 14.66 7.23
CA GLY A 26 9.94 13.71 7.09
C GLY A 26 9.60 12.28 7.50
N HIS A 27 8.35 12.01 7.88
CA HIS A 27 7.87 10.66 8.19
C HIS A 27 7.34 9.95 6.95
N PHE A 28 7.39 8.63 6.94
CA PHE A 28 6.93 7.84 5.80
C PHE A 28 6.12 6.59 6.17
N LEU A 29 5.35 6.13 5.18
CA LEU A 29 4.72 4.82 5.15
C LEU A 29 5.26 4.03 3.96
N ASP A 30 5.99 2.94 4.25
CA ASP A 30 6.37 1.96 3.25
C ASP A 30 5.21 0.97 3.03
N VAL A 31 4.58 1.04 1.87
CA VAL A 31 3.49 0.14 1.44
C VAL A 31 4.09 -0.98 0.58
N ILE A 32 4.02 -2.20 1.08
CA ILE A 32 4.53 -3.40 0.43
C ILE A 32 3.37 -4.23 -0.08
N PHE A 33 3.25 -4.36 -1.40
CA PHE A 33 2.30 -5.29 -2.01
C PHE A 33 2.95 -6.65 -2.19
N SER A 34 2.39 -7.68 -1.55
CA SER A 34 2.90 -9.04 -1.68
C SER A 34 2.86 -9.53 -3.13
N ILE A 35 3.93 -10.21 -3.56
CA ILE A 35 3.97 -10.87 -4.87
C ILE A 35 2.89 -11.94 -5.00
N ASP A 36 2.52 -12.62 -3.91
CA ASP A 36 1.48 -13.64 -3.92
C ASP A 36 0.10 -13.03 -4.23
N LEU A 37 -0.18 -11.87 -3.61
CA LEU A 37 -1.38 -11.09 -3.90
C LEU A 37 -1.40 -10.65 -5.38
N GLU A 38 -0.26 -10.19 -5.92
CA GLU A 38 -0.16 -9.84 -7.34
C GLU A 38 -0.45 -11.04 -8.25
N ASN A 39 0.14 -12.19 -7.96
CA ASN A 39 -0.05 -13.41 -8.75
C ASN A 39 -1.51 -13.87 -8.71
N ARG A 40 -2.17 -13.83 -7.55
CA ARG A 40 -3.59 -14.18 -7.44
C ARG A 40 -4.50 -13.18 -8.14
N LEU A 41 -4.25 -11.88 -8.02
CA LEU A 41 -5.04 -10.88 -8.74
C LEU A 41 -4.92 -11.05 -10.26
N ARG A 42 -3.72 -11.37 -10.76
CA ARG A 42 -3.49 -11.68 -12.18
C ARG A 42 -4.19 -12.96 -12.65
N SER A 43 -4.39 -13.94 -11.76
CA SER A 43 -5.10 -15.18 -12.11
C SER A 43 -6.62 -15.02 -12.16
N HIS A 44 -7.18 -13.95 -11.57
CA HIS A 44 -8.61 -13.69 -11.58
C HIS A 44 -9.03 -12.88 -12.80
N ARG A 45 -9.95 -13.45 -13.59
CA ARG A 45 -10.52 -12.77 -14.76
C ARG A 45 -11.21 -11.47 -14.31
N ASN A 46 -10.92 -10.37 -15.00
CA ASN A 46 -11.43 -9.01 -14.76
C ASN A 46 -10.79 -8.23 -13.60
N PHE A 47 -9.76 -8.76 -12.94
CA PHE A 47 -8.99 -8.00 -11.96
C PHE A 47 -7.71 -7.42 -12.58
N SER A 48 -7.36 -6.21 -12.18
CA SER A 48 -6.12 -5.54 -12.57
C SER A 48 -5.34 -5.17 -11.32
N PHE A 49 -4.19 -5.81 -11.12
CA PHE A 49 -3.31 -5.49 -10.01
C PHE A 49 -2.88 -4.01 -10.03
N ALA A 50 -2.58 -3.45 -11.20
CA ALA A 50 -2.18 -2.04 -11.32
C ALA A 50 -3.31 -1.07 -10.90
N ARG A 51 -4.56 -1.45 -11.19
CA ARG A 51 -5.73 -0.68 -10.74
C ARG A 51 -5.86 -0.76 -9.22
N PHE A 52 -5.79 -1.97 -8.67
CA PHE A 52 -5.84 -2.21 -7.23
C PHE A 52 -4.74 -1.44 -6.49
N GLU A 53 -3.49 -1.53 -6.95
CA GLU A 53 -2.32 -0.82 -6.42
C GLU A 53 -2.58 0.70 -6.36
N SER A 54 -3.09 1.27 -7.46
CA SER A 54 -3.40 2.69 -7.54
C SER A 54 -4.53 3.10 -6.57
N GLU A 55 -5.60 2.30 -6.50
CA GLU A 55 -6.72 2.55 -5.58
C GLU A 55 -6.29 2.43 -4.11
N GLN A 56 -5.42 1.47 -3.78
CA GLN A 56 -4.87 1.29 -2.43
C GLN A 56 -4.02 2.49 -2.01
N LEU A 57 -3.09 2.94 -2.86
CA LEU A 57 -2.27 4.12 -2.58
C LEU A 57 -3.14 5.37 -2.42
N ASN A 58 -4.18 5.53 -3.24
CA ASN A 58 -5.11 6.65 -3.12
C ASN A 58 -5.87 6.63 -1.78
N LYS A 59 -6.36 5.47 -1.33
CA LYS A 59 -7.01 5.36 -0.02
C LYS A 59 -6.06 5.72 1.13
N LEU A 60 -4.83 5.21 1.08
CA LEU A 60 -3.80 5.45 2.09
C LEU A 60 -3.28 6.90 2.08
N SER A 61 -3.43 7.64 0.98
CA SER A 61 -2.95 9.03 0.92
C SER A 61 -3.52 9.92 2.03
N SER A 62 -4.72 9.60 2.51
CA SER A 62 -5.40 10.35 3.59
C SER A 62 -4.73 10.20 4.97
N ILE A 63 -4.00 9.11 5.23
CA ILE A 63 -3.32 8.89 6.52
C ILE A 63 -1.94 9.58 6.57
N ILE A 64 -1.30 9.78 5.42
CA ILE A 64 0.09 10.26 5.32
C ILE A 64 0.32 11.59 6.06
N PRO A 65 -0.53 12.62 5.92
CA PRO A 65 -0.33 13.89 6.63
C PRO A 65 -0.33 13.76 8.16
N SER A 66 -0.96 12.72 8.71
CA SER A 66 -1.10 12.50 10.15
C SER A 66 -0.02 11.62 10.77
N LEU A 67 0.88 11.04 9.96
CA LEU A 67 1.95 10.17 10.44
C LEU A 67 2.89 10.91 11.41
N GLN A 68 3.14 10.28 12.56
CA GLN A 68 4.04 10.77 13.62
C GLN A 68 5.37 10.01 13.66
N ASP A 69 5.47 8.88 12.97
CA ASP A 69 6.64 8.01 12.92
C ASP A 69 6.74 7.37 11.53
N ASP A 70 7.78 6.56 11.36
CA ASP A 70 8.00 5.77 10.17
C ASP A 70 7.33 4.40 10.32
N TYR A 71 6.49 4.07 9.34
CA TYR A 71 5.69 2.86 9.37
C TYR A 71 5.90 2.03 8.11
N ARG A 72 5.59 0.75 8.23
CA ARG A 72 5.50 -0.23 7.15
C ARG A 72 4.15 -0.92 7.20
N LEU A 73 3.50 -1.00 6.05
CA LEU A 73 2.25 -1.70 5.85
C LEU A 73 2.43 -2.75 4.75
N THR A 74 2.12 -4.00 5.08
CA THR A 74 2.11 -5.09 4.09
C THR A 74 0.67 -5.33 3.64
N ILE A 75 0.44 -5.22 2.34
CA ILE A 75 -0.81 -5.53 1.68
C ILE A 75 -0.67 -6.94 1.09
N ASP A 76 -1.20 -7.90 1.83
CA ASP A 76 -1.34 -9.30 1.43
C ASP A 76 -2.82 -9.68 1.37
N GLU A 77 -3.09 -10.96 1.11
CA GLU A 77 -4.46 -11.47 0.98
C GLU A 77 -5.24 -11.44 2.29
N GLU A 78 -4.55 -11.57 3.43
CA GLU A 78 -5.21 -11.52 4.74
C GLU A 78 -5.72 -10.09 5.00
N ALA A 79 -4.95 -9.09 4.57
CA ALA A 79 -5.33 -7.69 4.68
C ALA A 79 -6.55 -7.33 3.79
N VAL A 80 -6.61 -7.80 2.54
CA VAL A 80 -7.65 -7.36 1.57
C VAL A 80 -8.85 -8.32 1.44
N GLY A 81 -8.71 -9.52 2.00
CA GLY A 81 -9.71 -10.58 1.93
C GLY A 81 -9.97 -11.12 0.51
N LEU A 82 -10.94 -12.02 0.40
CA LEU A 82 -11.28 -12.74 -0.84
C LEU A 82 -11.84 -11.85 -1.95
N ALA A 83 -12.30 -10.64 -1.62
CA ALA A 83 -12.85 -9.70 -2.59
C ALA A 83 -11.78 -8.80 -3.24
N PHE A 84 -10.52 -8.89 -2.77
CA PHE A 84 -9.41 -8.05 -3.21
C PHE A 84 -9.73 -6.55 -3.20
N LEU A 85 -10.44 -6.11 -2.16
CA LEU A 85 -10.84 -4.71 -2.05
C LEU A 85 -9.73 -3.90 -1.37
N PRO A 86 -9.42 -2.68 -1.87
CA PRO A 86 -8.47 -1.82 -1.21
C PRO A 86 -8.94 -1.46 0.21
N ILE A 87 -8.04 -1.55 1.18
CA ILE A 87 -8.35 -1.23 2.57
C ILE A 87 -8.26 0.28 2.82
N GLY A 88 -9.14 0.79 3.68
CA GLY A 88 -9.17 2.18 4.12
C GLY A 88 -8.15 2.48 5.22
N SER A 89 -8.02 3.75 5.58
CA SER A 89 -7.09 4.21 6.63
C SER A 89 -7.37 3.57 7.99
N GLU A 90 -8.63 3.39 8.37
CA GLU A 90 -9.02 2.77 9.64
C GLU A 90 -8.63 1.29 9.70
N GLU A 91 -8.75 0.57 8.58
CA GLU A 91 -8.36 -0.84 8.47
C GLU A 91 -6.84 -1.01 8.37
N ALA A 92 -6.15 -0.02 7.79
CA ALA A 92 -4.70 -0.02 7.62
C ALA A 92 -3.95 0.28 8.92
N GLN A 93 -4.44 1.19 9.75
CA GLN A 93 -3.80 1.59 11.02
C GLN A 93 -3.37 0.42 11.93
N PRO A 94 -4.24 -0.57 12.24
CA PRO A 94 -3.82 -1.70 13.10
C PRO A 94 -2.82 -2.65 12.41
N LEU A 95 -2.67 -2.58 11.09
CA LEU A 95 -1.74 -3.39 10.32
C LEU A 95 -0.37 -2.72 10.12
N MET A 96 -0.28 -1.42 10.43
CA MET A 96 0.96 -0.65 10.34
C MET A 96 1.94 -1.07 11.45
N LYS A 97 3.19 -1.30 11.06
CA LYS A 97 4.29 -1.64 11.97
C LYS A 97 5.31 -0.51 11.97
N LEU A 98 5.76 -0.10 13.15
CA LEU A 98 6.90 0.83 13.28
C LEU A 98 8.15 0.23 12.63
N VAL A 99 8.94 1.08 11.99
CA VAL A 99 10.21 0.74 11.31
C VAL A 99 11.41 0.96 12.23
#